data_AF-A0A0D9AB88-F1
#
_entry.id   AF-A0A0D9AB88-F1
#
_cell.length_a   1.000
_cell.length_b   1.000
_cell.length_c   1.000
_cell.angle_alpha   90.00
_cell.angle_beta   90.00
_cell.angle_gamma   90.00
#
_symmetry.space_group_name_H-M   'P 1'
#
loop_
_entity.id
_entity.type
_entity.pdbx_description
1 polymer ?
#
loop_
_entity_poly.entity_id
_entity_poly.type
_entity_poly.pdbx_seq_one_letter_code
_entity_poly.pdbx_strand_id
1 'polypeptide(L)' 'MTVRIENQTCFFTTENGEEIRLCPDVTVITDSDKAMSAVELDGQRVYITEAEADALTVAGAVDGRKHLKATDSDSVI' A
#
# COMPACT_ATOMS: atom_id res chain seq x y z
N MET A 1 -8.04 -9.56 -8.55
CA MET A 1 -8.12 -8.24 -7.90
C MET A 1 -7.76 -7.21 -8.95
N THR A 2 -8.40 -6.04 -8.91
CA THR A 2 -8.11 -4.94 -9.85
C THR A 2 -7.89 -3.67 -9.05
N VAL A 3 -6.74 -3.02 -9.25
CA VAL A 3 -6.41 -1.74 -8.62
C VAL A 3 -6.52 -0.64 -9.67
N ARG A 4 -7.31 0.40 -9.37
CA ARG A 4 -7.40 1.61 -10.20
C ARG A 4 -7.02 2.81 -9.35
N ILE A 5 -6.17 3.69 -9.89
CA ILE A 5 -5.71 4.90 -9.19
C ILE A 5 -6.27 6.11 -9.94
N GLU A 6 -6.94 7.01 -9.24
CA GLU A 6 -7.52 8.22 -9.80
C GLU A 6 -7.44 9.37 -8.78
N ASN A 7 -6.79 10.48 -9.13
CA ASN A 7 -6.60 11.65 -8.25
C ASN A 7 -6.14 11.30 -6.82
N GLN A 8 -5.06 10.52 -6.69
CA GLN A 8 -4.53 10.05 -5.39
C GLN A 8 -5.52 9.20 -4.57
N THR A 9 -6.57 8.71 -5.20
CA THR A 9 -7.53 7.76 -4.63
C THR A 9 -7.30 6.40 -5.28
N CYS A 10 -7.09 5.39 -4.46
CA CYS A 10 -6.82 4.02 -4.82
C CYS A 10 -8.13 3.21 -4.65
N PHE A 11 -8.65 2.70 -5.76
CA PHE A 11 -9.83 1.85 -5.86
C PHE A 11 -9.39 0.39 -5.95
N PHE A 12 -9.82 -0.40 -4.98
CA PHE A 12 -9.49 -1.82 -4.83
C PHE A 12 -10.74 -2.64 -5.08
N THR A 13 -10.87 -3.23 -6.26
CA THR A 13 -11.95 -4.18 -6.54
C THR A 13 -11.52 -5.58 -6.11
N THR A 14 -12.06 -6.04 -4.98
CA THR A 14 -11.86 -7.38 -4.43
C THR A 14 -13.11 -8.25 -4.63
N GLU A 15 -13.02 -9.54 -4.33
CA GLU A 15 -14.19 -10.43 -4.35
C GLU A 15 -15.21 -10.08 -3.25
N ASN A 16 -14.76 -9.39 -2.19
CA ASN A 16 -15.62 -8.94 -1.10
C ASN A 16 -16.34 -7.62 -1.40
N GLY A 17 -15.98 -6.94 -2.49
CA GLY A 17 -16.53 -5.64 -2.88
C GLY A 17 -15.46 -4.67 -3.38
N GLU A 18 -15.91 -3.46 -3.69
CA GLU A 18 -15.05 -2.34 -4.06
C GLU A 18 -14.69 -1.53 -2.81
N GLU A 19 -13.41 -1.46 -2.48
CA GLU A 19 -12.89 -0.61 -1.43
C GLU A 19 -12.22 0.63 -2.03
N ILE A 20 -12.55 1.81 -1.49
CA ILE A 20 -12.00 3.07 -1.96
C ILE A 20 -11.20 3.68 -0.80
N ARG A 21 -9.93 3.99 -1.04
CA ARG A 21 -9.04 4.61 -0.05
C ARG A 21 -8.21 5.71 -0.69
N LEU A 22 -7.75 6.65 0.12
CA LEU A 22 -6.72 7.59 -0.31
C LEU A 22 -5.40 6.84 -0.38
N CYS A 23 -4.67 6.98 -1.49
CA CYS A 23 -3.36 6.37 -1.61
C CYS A 23 -2.43 6.70 -0.42
N PRO A 24 -2.34 7.94 0.11
CA PRO A 24 -1.52 8.21 1.31
C PRO A 24 -2.00 7.52 2.62
N ASP A 25 -3.24 7.01 2.67
CA ASP A 25 -3.74 6.21 3.81
C ASP A 25 -3.44 4.71 3.64
N VAL A 26 -2.94 4.29 2.48
CA VAL A 26 -2.61 2.89 2.20
C VAL A 26 -1.17 2.64 2.61
N THR A 27 -0.96 1.62 3.45
CA THR A 27 0.39 1.18 3.81
C THR A 27 0.70 -0.17 3.18
N VAL A 28 1.69 -0.21 2.30
CA VAL A 28 2.21 -1.46 1.72
C VAL A 28 3.11 -2.14 2.73
N ILE A 29 2.85 -3.41 3.04
CA ILE A 29 3.64 -4.25 3.94
C ILE A 29 4.08 -5.53 3.21
N THR A 30 5.17 -6.14 3.67
CA THR A 30 5.59 -7.46 3.20
C THR A 30 5.21 -8.50 4.24
N ASP A 31 4.30 -9.40 3.87
CA ASP A 31 3.95 -10.56 4.68
C ASP A 31 5.09 -11.59 4.56
N SER A 32 5.83 -11.76 5.66
CA SER A 32 6.99 -12.64 5.72
C SER A 32 6.60 -14.12 5.75
N ASP A 33 5.39 -14.43 6.22
CA ASP A 33 4.89 -15.81 6.31
C ASP A 33 4.49 -16.34 4.94
N LYS A 34 3.96 -15.46 4.09
CA LYS A 34 3.58 -15.80 2.70
C LYS A 34 4.61 -15.40 1.66
N ALA A 35 5.65 -14.67 2.04
CA ALA A 35 6.60 -14.03 1.14
C ALA A 35 5.91 -13.22 0.03
N MET A 36 4.80 -12.55 0.38
CA MET A 36 3.96 -11.78 -0.54
C MET A 36 3.76 -10.36 -0.01
N SER A 37 3.53 -9.42 -0.92
CA SER A 37 3.12 -8.07 -0.56
C SER A 37 1.65 -8.04 -0.13
N ALA A 38 1.33 -7.21 0.83
CA ALA A 38 -0.03 -6.91 1.25
C ALA A 38 -0.15 -5.41 1.51
N VAL A 39 -1.36 -4.89 1.50
CA VAL A 39 -1.65 -3.53 1.95
C VAL A 39 -2.50 -3.59 3.20
N GLU A 40 -2.17 -2.73 4.16
CA GLU A 40 -2.98 -2.52 5.34
C GLU A 40 -3.99 -1.40 5.07
N LEU A 41 -5.28 -1.75 5.10
CA LEU A 41 -6.43 -0.89 4.88
C LEU A 41 -7.34 -0.97 6.12
N ASP A 42 -7.38 0.08 6.95
CA ASP A 42 -8.22 0.15 8.18
C ASP A 42 -8.10 -1.10 9.09
N GLY A 43 -6.87 -1.57 9.30
CA GLY A 43 -6.59 -2.79 10.10
C GLY A 43 -6.85 -4.11 9.37
N GLN A 44 -7.26 -4.07 8.10
CA GLN A 44 -7.46 -5.23 7.25
C GLN A 44 -6.28 -5.37 6.28
N ARG A 45 -5.76 -6.59 6.14
CA ARG A 45 -4.63 -6.88 5.24
C ARG A 45 -5.15 -7.44 3.94
N VAL A 46 -4.96 -6.70 2.85
CA VAL A 46 -5.32 -7.14 1.51
C VAL A 46 -4.08 -7.58 0.77
N TYR A 47 -4.04 -8.86 0.41
CA TYR A 47 -2.92 -9.44 -0.32
C TYR A 47 -2.94 -8.99 -1.77
N ILE A 48 -1.80 -8.46 -2.24
CA ILE A 48 -1.63 -7.94 -3.59
C ILE A 48 -0.32 -8.47 -4.19
N THR A 49 -0.19 -8.37 -5.50
CA THR A 49 1.05 -8.69 -6.19
C THR A 49 2.10 -7.60 -6.00
N GLU A 50 3.37 -7.94 -6.27
CA GLU A 50 4.46 -6.97 -6.23
C GLU A 50 4.25 -5.81 -7.22
N ALA A 51 3.72 -6.10 -8.41
CA ALA A 51 3.44 -5.08 -9.42
C ALA A 51 2.36 -4.08 -8.95
N GLU A 52 1.34 -4.55 -8.25
CA GLU A 52 0.30 -3.70 -7.66
C GLU A 52 0.86 -2.87 -6.50
N ALA A 53 1.69 -3.47 -5.65
CA ALA A 53 2.36 -2.78 -4.56
C ALA A 53 3.24 -1.62 -5.06
N ASP A 54 3.95 -1.84 -6.16
CA ASP A 54 4.77 -0.81 -6.79
C ASP A 54 3.91 0.32 -7.39
N ALA A 55 2.82 -0.03 -8.08
CA ALA A 55 1.87 0.95 -8.62
C ALA A 55 1.22 1.81 -7.53
N LEU A 56 0.89 1.22 -6.38
CA LEU A 56 0.36 1.95 -5.22
C LEU A 56 1.41 2.89 -4.64
N THR A 57 2.65 2.43 -4.52
CA THR A 57 3.76 3.26 -4.05
C THR A 57 3.96 4.48 -4.96
N VAL A 58 3.90 4.28 -6.28
CA VAL A 58 3.96 5.37 -7.28
C VAL A 58 2.76 6.32 -7.18
N ALA A 59 1.59 5.80 -6.82
CA ALA A 59 0.39 6.60 -6.57
C ALA A 59 0.45 7.46 -5.30
N GLY A 60 1.47 7.24 -4.46
CA GLY A 60 1.66 7.94 -3.19
C GLY A 60 1.25 7.12 -1.97
N ALA A 61 1.15 5.79 -2.08
CA ALA A 61 1.01 4.92 -0.92
C ALA A 61 2.27 4.89 -0.05
N VAL A 62 2.07 4.68 1.24
CA VAL A 62 3.15 4.57 2.20
C VAL A 62 3.82 3.21 2.00
N ASP A 63 5.07 3.23 1.55
CA ASP A 63 5.86 2.03 1.44
C ASP A 63 6.41 1.61 2.81
N GLY A 64 5.62 0.80 3.52
CA GLY A 64 6.01 0.15 4.76
C GLY A 64 6.83 -1.14 4.54
N ARG A 65 7.12 -1.51 3.28
CA ARG A 65 8.14 -2.52 2.99
C ARG A 65 9.40 -2.05 3.69
N LYS A 66 10.00 -2.96 4.45
CA LYS A 66 11.11 -2.65 5.35
C LYS A 66 12.35 -2.29 4.53
N HIS A 67 12.41 -1.09 3.97
CA HIS A 67 13.66 -0.44 3.67
C HIS A 67 14.28 -0.15 5.04
N LEU A 68 15.20 -1.02 5.45
CA LEU A 68 16.04 -0.86 6.64
C LEU A 68 17.02 0.33 6.48
N LYS A 69 16.57 1.45 5.91
CA LYS A 69 17.30 2.71 5.81
C LYS A 69 16.39 3.86 6.19
N ALA A 70 16.49 4.19 7.47
CA ALA A 70 16.52 5.56 7.98
C ALA A 70 15.43 6.50 7.45
N THR A 71 14.30 6.53 8.14
CA THR A 71 13.69 7.81 8.50
C THR A 71 14.63 8.55 9.46
N ASP A 72 15.66 9.16 8.90
CA ASP A 72 16.21 10.42 9.39
C ASP A 72 15.10 11.45 9.11
N SER A 73 14.09 11.63 9.97
CA SER A 73 14.15 12.36 11.23
C SER A 73 15.17 13.49 11.25
N ASP A 74 15.21 14.31 10.21
CA ASP A 74 15.69 15.68 10.34
C ASP A 74 14.61 16.63 9.80
N SER A 75 13.59 16.82 10.64
CA SER A 75 12.89 18.09 10.67
C SER A 75 13.87 19.14 11.17
N VAL A 76 14.52 19.85 10.25
CA VAL A 76 15.18 21.12 10.58
C VAL A 76 14.11 22.22 10.53
N ILE A 77 13.88 22.81 11.70
CA ILE A 77 13.11 24.02 11.95
C ILE A 77 13.86 25.24 11.38
#